data_AF-T0G3J6-F1
#
_entry.id   AF-T0G3J6-F1
#
_cell.length_a   1.000
_cell.length_b   1.000
_cell.length_c   1.000
_cell.angle_alpha   90.00
_cell.angle_beta   90.00
_cell.angle_gamma   90.00
#
_symmetry.space_group_name_H-M   'P 1'
#
loop_
_entity.id
_entity.type
_entity.pdbx_description
1 polymer ?
#
loop_
_entity_poly.entity_id
_entity_poly.type
_entity_poly.pdbx_seq_one_letter_code
_entity_poly.pdbx_strand_id
1 'polypeptide(L)'
;MNNKKQRKKRVTKEKPICILPYQQETIYDVVSIDTIELFIPCKNLKIDKDIFQRFAQIFYSAKRKQWIVNFKKSISGIRIEWKDYFNGVPIMCFTFSVSRLKNAINLIPYGQPNYYQIAERLNEIISIYGMKIEDARNLKISRIDLFKNIKPSVSFSVYSSILRHLKSAYLEFREIDESPYYTNKCSEIYFYDKTAELKKEKQLDIPDQVIRCEMRINNAEKIYNDLGIKYFTDLFHIDLESYFHSKTAKLLSEISEFDFDPVSNSLEMELFRYYTTKAGAKNPKKIVNESLRIFNLFNSAKYVRFCKIASFSFHSKASPEAKRKRLERFLDRCSRQFVVTNLIFHKIKGNGWVIEEIKEALCNSNNDFIKGVNHPDFVEFKKGLYLHKETIEWMNGTE
;
A
#
# COMPACT_ATOMS: atom_id res chain seq x y z
N MET A 1 -45.13 -27.11 35.87
CA MET A 1 -44.23 -26.06 35.33
C MET A 1 -42.83 -26.64 35.19
N ASN A 2 -42.43 -27.06 33.99
CA ASN A 2 -41.13 -27.70 33.75
C ASN A 2 -40.15 -26.65 33.18
N ASN A 3 -39.28 -26.13 34.04
CA ASN A 3 -38.22 -25.18 33.66
C ASN A 3 -37.12 -25.91 32.86
N LYS A 4 -37.31 -26.01 31.54
CA LYS A 4 -36.23 -26.40 30.62
C LYS A 4 -35.20 -25.27 30.55
N LYS A 5 -34.13 -25.41 31.35
CA LYS A 5 -32.89 -24.62 31.19
C LYS A 5 -32.44 -24.70 29.73
N GLN A 6 -32.48 -23.57 29.02
CA GLN A 6 -31.88 -23.43 27.69
C GLN A 6 -30.39 -23.80 27.78
N ARG A 7 -30.02 -24.94 27.17
CA ARG A 7 -28.62 -25.29 26.93
C ARG A 7 -28.01 -24.18 26.06
N LYS A 8 -27.11 -23.38 26.64
CA LYS A 8 -26.22 -22.50 25.87
C LYS A 8 -25.49 -23.37 24.85
N LYS A 9 -25.82 -23.23 23.56
CA LYS A 9 -25.08 -23.88 22.47
C LYS A 9 -23.61 -23.50 22.62
N ARG A 10 -22.74 -24.51 22.73
CA ARG A 10 -21.28 -24.35 22.70
C ARG A 10 -20.92 -23.54 21.44
N VAL A 11 -20.34 -22.36 21.64
CA VAL A 11 -19.64 -21.66 20.56
C VAL A 11 -18.52 -22.60 20.12
N THR A 12 -18.57 -23.04 18.87
CA THR A 12 -17.50 -23.81 18.23
C THR A 12 -16.20 -23.01 18.36
N LYS A 13 -15.24 -23.52 19.14
CA LYS A 13 -13.91 -22.92 19.27
C LYS A 13 -13.26 -22.91 17.88
N GLU A 14 -12.77 -21.75 17.46
CA GLU A 14 -11.96 -21.62 16.24
C GLU A 14 -10.79 -22.62 16.29
N LYS A 15 -10.55 -23.34 15.18
CA LYS A 15 -9.35 -24.19 15.07
C LYS A 15 -8.11 -23.30 15.20
N PRO A 16 -7.10 -23.71 16.00
CA PRO A 16 -5.88 -22.93 16.17
C PRO A 16 -5.22 -22.68 14.83
N ILE A 17 -4.65 -21.48 14.68
CA ILE A 17 -3.95 -21.09 13.46
C ILE A 17 -2.67 -21.94 13.36
N CYS A 18 -2.40 -22.49 12.17
CA CYS A 18 -1.16 -23.19 11.91
C CYS A 18 -0.02 -22.16 11.95
N ILE A 19 0.83 -22.22 12.97
CA ILE A 19 2.07 -21.44 12.98
C ILE A 19 3.07 -22.30 12.21
N LEU A 20 3.31 -21.97 10.93
CA LEU A 20 4.41 -22.57 10.21
C LEU A 20 5.72 -22.27 10.97
N PRO A 21 6.67 -23.22 11.02
CA PRO A 21 7.96 -22.97 11.66
C PRO A 21 8.59 -21.72 11.05
N TYR A 22 8.96 -20.79 11.92
CA TYR A 22 9.62 -19.53 11.57
C TYR A 22 10.95 -19.84 10.87
N GLN A 23 11.03 -19.59 9.57
CA GLN A 23 12.28 -19.63 8.81
C GLN A 23 12.69 -18.19 8.51
N GLN A 24 13.63 -17.69 9.30
CA GLN A 24 14.07 -16.28 9.28
C GLN A 24 14.55 -15.81 7.90
N GLU A 25 15.19 -16.71 7.14
CA GLU A 25 15.71 -16.43 5.80
C GLU A 25 14.57 -16.06 4.83
N THR A 26 13.44 -16.77 4.91
CA THR A 26 12.29 -16.57 3.99
C THR A 26 11.54 -15.24 4.16
N ILE A 27 11.83 -14.47 5.22
CA ILE A 27 11.12 -13.22 5.52
C ILE A 27 11.36 -12.16 4.45
N TYR A 28 12.53 -12.21 3.80
CA TYR A 28 13.01 -11.16 2.90
C TYR A 28 12.92 -11.53 1.42
N ASP A 29 12.59 -12.79 1.10
CA ASP A 29 12.85 -13.36 -0.22
C ASP A 29 11.91 -12.87 -1.31
N VAL A 30 10.62 -12.69 -1.01
CA VAL A 30 9.58 -12.50 -2.04
C VAL A 30 8.63 -11.34 -1.72
N VAL A 31 8.10 -10.72 -2.77
CA VAL A 31 6.91 -9.87 -2.64
C VAL A 31 5.70 -10.74 -2.26
N SER A 32 4.84 -10.26 -1.36
CA SER A 32 3.62 -10.99 -0.99
C SER A 32 2.45 -10.06 -0.71
N ILE A 33 1.26 -10.65 -0.52
CA ILE A 33 0.03 -9.94 -0.16
C ILE A 33 -0.02 -9.79 1.36
N ASP A 34 0.01 -8.54 1.82
CA ASP A 34 -0.17 -8.19 3.21
C ASP A 34 -1.64 -8.36 3.58
N THR A 35 -2.49 -7.56 2.93
CA THR A 35 -3.92 -7.41 3.19
C THR A 35 -4.69 -7.44 1.86
N ILE A 36 -5.86 -8.08 1.86
CA ILE A 36 -6.79 -8.07 0.73
C ILE A 36 -8.20 -7.70 1.22
N GLU A 37 -8.93 -6.92 0.42
CA GLU A 37 -10.38 -6.76 0.58
C GLU A 37 -11.08 -7.46 -0.59
N LEU A 38 -11.82 -8.51 -0.25
CA LEU A 38 -12.71 -9.21 -1.16
C LEU A 38 -14.13 -8.73 -0.95
N PHE A 39 -14.94 -8.76 -2.00
CA PHE A 39 -16.35 -8.49 -1.90
C PHE A 39 -17.18 -9.40 -2.81
N ILE A 40 -18.43 -9.62 -2.41
CA ILE A 40 -19.38 -10.46 -3.13
C ILE A 40 -20.81 -9.90 -2.95
N PRO A 41 -21.66 -9.94 -3.99
CA PRO A 41 -23.08 -9.65 -3.84
C PRO A 41 -23.74 -10.56 -2.80
N CYS A 42 -24.58 -9.99 -1.93
CA CYS A 42 -25.26 -10.78 -0.89
C CYS A 42 -26.14 -11.91 -1.48
N LYS A 43 -26.61 -11.77 -2.73
CA LYS A 43 -27.36 -12.83 -3.44
C LYS A 43 -26.54 -14.11 -3.70
N ASN A 44 -25.21 -14.00 -3.69
CA ASN A 44 -24.28 -15.14 -3.87
C ASN A 44 -23.75 -15.67 -2.53
N LEU A 45 -24.36 -15.25 -1.41
CA LEU A 45 -24.07 -15.74 -0.07
C LEU A 45 -25.28 -16.49 0.48
N LYS A 46 -25.01 -17.66 1.06
CA LYS A 46 -26.00 -18.32 1.91
C LYS A 46 -25.88 -17.73 3.32
N ILE A 47 -26.95 -17.09 3.78
CA ILE A 47 -27.02 -16.44 5.10
C ILE A 47 -28.05 -17.15 5.99
N ASP A 48 -27.58 -17.73 7.10
CA ASP A 48 -28.41 -18.11 8.22
C ASP A 48 -28.75 -16.85 9.03
N LYS A 49 -29.97 -16.35 8.86
CA LYS A 49 -30.43 -15.10 9.48
C LYS A 49 -30.38 -15.13 11.01
N ASP A 50 -30.65 -16.29 11.62
CA ASP A 50 -30.69 -16.42 13.09
C ASP A 50 -29.30 -16.31 13.70
N ILE A 51 -28.30 -16.90 13.04
CA ILE A 51 -26.90 -16.79 13.47
C ILE A 51 -26.37 -15.39 13.15
N PHE A 52 -26.62 -14.91 11.95
CA PHE A 52 -26.16 -13.60 11.47
C PHE A 52 -26.57 -12.47 12.42
N GLN A 53 -27.86 -12.38 12.76
CA GLN A 53 -28.41 -11.32 13.62
C GLN A 53 -27.85 -11.35 15.05
N ARG A 54 -27.37 -12.51 15.54
CA ARG A 54 -26.75 -12.61 16.87
C ARG A 54 -25.36 -11.98 16.93
N PHE A 55 -24.64 -11.96 15.81
CA PHE A 55 -23.26 -11.48 15.76
C PHE A 55 -23.11 -10.11 15.10
N ALA A 56 -24.05 -9.74 14.23
CA ALA A 56 -24.09 -8.47 13.54
C ALA A 56 -24.39 -7.31 14.51
N GLN A 57 -23.53 -6.30 14.48
CA GLN A 57 -23.75 -4.98 15.05
C GLN A 57 -24.12 -4.04 13.92
N ILE A 58 -25.39 -3.65 13.85
CA ILE A 58 -25.94 -2.84 12.78
C ILE A 58 -26.10 -1.42 13.27
N PHE A 59 -25.50 -0.45 12.58
CA PHE A 59 -25.66 0.97 12.87
C PHE A 59 -25.59 1.82 11.61
N TYR A 60 -26.24 2.98 11.61
CA TYR A 60 -26.17 3.93 10.51
C TYR A 60 -24.95 4.84 10.66
N SER A 61 -24.13 4.96 9.61
CA SER A 61 -23.01 5.90 9.58
C SER A 61 -23.41 7.19 8.90
N ALA A 62 -23.62 8.26 9.66
CA ALA A 62 -23.91 9.59 9.11
C ALA A 62 -22.80 10.10 8.15
N LYS A 63 -21.53 9.78 8.45
CA LYS A 63 -20.37 10.15 7.62
C LYS A 63 -20.40 9.48 6.24
N ARG A 64 -20.77 8.20 6.20
CA ARG A 64 -20.84 7.41 4.95
C ARG A 64 -22.23 7.39 4.32
N LYS A 65 -23.23 7.96 5.00
CA LYS A 65 -24.66 7.94 4.63
C LYS A 65 -25.19 6.54 4.32
N GLN A 66 -24.71 5.51 5.02
CA GLN A 66 -25.06 4.12 4.76
C GLN A 66 -25.19 3.33 6.08
N TRP A 67 -25.97 2.26 6.05
CA TRP A 67 -25.98 1.26 7.12
C TRP A 67 -24.67 0.46 7.08
N ILE A 68 -24.04 0.30 8.23
CA ILE A 68 -22.85 -0.51 8.40
C ILE A 68 -23.23 -1.68 9.30
N VAL A 69 -22.99 -2.89 8.81
CA VAL A 69 -23.04 -4.09 9.63
C VAL A 69 -21.60 -4.49 9.93
N ASN A 70 -21.20 -4.31 11.19
CA ASN A 70 -19.93 -4.78 11.70
C ASN A 70 -20.14 -6.07 12.47
N PHE A 71 -19.21 -7.00 12.35
CA PHE A 71 -19.19 -8.18 13.20
C PHE A 71 -18.20 -7.92 14.32
N LYS A 72 -18.52 -8.34 15.55
CA LYS A 72 -17.57 -8.27 16.67
C LYS A 72 -16.23 -8.82 16.19
N LYS A 73 -15.15 -8.04 16.35
CA LYS A 73 -13.81 -8.32 15.84
C LYS A 73 -13.48 -9.80 16.07
N SER A 74 -13.38 -10.55 14.99
CA SER A 74 -13.08 -11.97 15.06
C SER A 74 -11.69 -12.15 15.67
N ILE A 75 -11.51 -13.17 16.52
CA ILE A 75 -10.19 -13.57 17.00
C ILE A 75 -9.31 -13.96 15.79
N SER A 76 -9.95 -14.47 14.73
CA SER A 76 -9.36 -14.83 13.45
C SER A 76 -8.80 -13.68 12.59
N GLY A 77 -9.02 -12.40 12.94
CA GLY A 77 -8.42 -11.26 12.23
C GLY A 77 -9.09 -10.88 10.90
N ILE A 78 -10.28 -11.41 10.60
CA ILE A 78 -11.11 -10.99 9.46
C ILE A 78 -12.07 -9.88 9.87
N ARG A 79 -12.05 -8.77 9.13
CA ARG A 79 -13.06 -7.71 9.19
C ARG A 79 -14.15 -7.99 8.16
N ILE A 80 -15.40 -7.96 8.59
CA ILE A 80 -16.56 -8.16 7.73
C ILE A 80 -17.43 -6.90 7.78
N GLU A 81 -17.77 -6.37 6.62
CA GLU A 81 -18.57 -5.16 6.47
C GLU A 81 -19.66 -5.37 5.41
N TRP A 82 -20.91 -5.04 5.74
CA TRP A 82 -21.96 -4.84 4.73
C TRP A 82 -21.83 -3.45 4.11
N LYS A 83 -21.88 -3.34 2.79
CA LYS A 83 -21.95 -2.08 2.03
C LYS A 83 -23.00 -2.19 0.93
N ASP A 84 -23.49 -1.05 0.44
CA ASP A 84 -24.33 -1.00 -0.76
C ASP A 84 -23.52 -0.42 -1.91
N TYR A 85 -23.62 -1.02 -3.11
CA TYR A 85 -23.09 -0.41 -4.32
C TYR A 85 -23.87 0.86 -4.68
N PHE A 86 -23.30 1.69 -5.57
CA PHE A 86 -23.97 2.88 -6.09
C PHE A 86 -25.33 2.59 -6.75
N ASN A 87 -25.54 1.38 -7.25
CA ASN A 87 -26.81 0.92 -7.83
C ASN A 87 -27.76 0.26 -6.83
N GLY A 88 -27.47 0.34 -5.52
CA GLY A 88 -28.29 -0.24 -4.46
C GLY A 88 -28.12 -1.75 -4.27
N VAL A 89 -27.20 -2.41 -4.98
CA VAL A 89 -26.93 -3.85 -4.77
C VAL A 89 -26.16 -4.04 -3.46
N PRO A 90 -26.72 -4.78 -2.48
CA PRO A 90 -26.03 -5.06 -1.23
C PRO A 90 -24.87 -6.03 -1.45
N ILE A 91 -23.73 -5.70 -0.86
CA ILE A 91 -22.51 -6.49 -0.90
C ILE A 91 -21.97 -6.76 0.50
N MET A 92 -21.28 -7.89 0.63
CA MET A 92 -20.46 -8.18 1.79
C MET A 92 -19.00 -8.02 1.42
N CYS A 93 -18.26 -7.31 2.26
CA CYS A 93 -16.82 -7.12 2.15
C CYS A 93 -16.09 -7.91 3.24
N PHE A 94 -15.01 -8.59 2.87
CA PHE A 94 -14.12 -9.33 3.76
C PHE A 94 -12.72 -8.75 3.63
N THR A 95 -12.21 -8.10 4.68
CA THR A 95 -10.83 -7.59 4.72
C THR A 95 -10.00 -8.43 5.68
N PHE A 96 -8.87 -8.96 5.24
CA PHE A 96 -8.00 -9.78 6.08
C PHE A 96 -6.56 -9.79 5.57
N SER A 97 -5.63 -10.14 6.45
CA SER A 97 -4.23 -10.37 6.06
C SER A 97 -4.05 -11.80 5.56
N VAL A 98 -3.51 -11.96 4.36
CA VAL A 98 -3.26 -13.28 3.75
C VAL A 98 -2.17 -14.02 4.55
N SER A 99 -1.10 -13.32 4.90
CA SER A 99 -0.02 -13.85 5.73
C SER A 99 -0.52 -14.27 7.11
N ARG A 100 -1.38 -13.47 7.76
CA ARG A 100 -1.97 -13.81 9.06
C ARG A 100 -2.90 -15.03 9.00
N LEU A 101 -3.69 -15.17 7.93
CA LEU A 101 -4.55 -16.35 7.77
C LEU A 101 -3.75 -17.65 7.66
N LYS A 102 -2.57 -17.60 7.03
CA LYS A 102 -1.69 -18.77 6.88
C LYS A 102 -0.82 -19.01 8.13
N ASN A 103 -0.19 -17.96 8.65
CA ASN A 103 0.94 -18.04 9.58
C ASN A 103 0.65 -17.51 10.99
N ALA A 104 -0.59 -17.08 11.27
CA ALA A 104 -1.01 -16.35 12.48
C ALA A 104 -0.41 -14.94 12.67
N ILE A 105 0.67 -14.62 11.96
CA ILE A 105 1.43 -13.38 12.09
C ILE A 105 1.61 -12.73 10.72
N ASN A 106 1.49 -11.41 10.70
CA ASN A 106 1.68 -10.61 9.49
C ASN A 106 3.16 -10.22 9.29
N LEU A 107 4.04 -11.21 9.14
CA LEU A 107 5.48 -11.01 8.95
C LEU A 107 6.03 -11.83 7.79
N ILE A 108 5.76 -13.14 7.83
CA ILE A 108 6.31 -14.12 6.90
C ILE A 108 5.52 -14.03 5.58
N PRO A 109 6.19 -13.74 4.45
CA PRO A 109 5.53 -13.63 3.17
C PRO A 109 4.97 -14.98 2.70
N TYR A 110 3.91 -14.90 1.92
CA TYR A 110 3.33 -16.02 1.18
C TYR A 110 3.47 -15.74 -0.33
N GLY A 111 4.62 -16.07 -0.91
CA GLY A 111 4.97 -15.69 -2.29
C GLY A 111 4.05 -16.26 -3.38
N GLN A 112 3.57 -17.50 -3.20
CA GLN A 112 2.58 -18.12 -4.10
C GLN A 112 1.41 -18.68 -3.29
N PRO A 113 0.42 -17.83 -2.95
CA PRO A 113 -0.71 -18.26 -2.19
C PRO A 113 -1.59 -19.24 -2.97
N ASN A 114 -1.93 -20.38 -2.37
CA ASN A 114 -3.04 -21.18 -2.88
C ASN A 114 -4.36 -20.47 -2.55
N TYR A 115 -4.88 -19.69 -3.51
CA TYR A 115 -6.08 -18.88 -3.30
C TYR A 115 -7.34 -19.70 -3.01
N TYR A 116 -7.42 -20.96 -3.45
CA TYR A 116 -8.52 -21.86 -3.06
C TYR A 116 -8.48 -22.18 -1.57
N GLN A 117 -7.30 -22.50 -1.02
CA GLN A 117 -7.15 -22.74 0.43
C GLN A 117 -7.48 -21.49 1.25
N ILE A 118 -7.12 -20.30 0.76
CA ILE A 118 -7.49 -19.03 1.41
C ILE A 118 -9.00 -18.83 1.39
N ALA A 119 -9.66 -19.09 0.26
CA ALA A 119 -11.12 -18.98 0.15
C ALA A 119 -11.83 -20.00 1.05
N GLU A 120 -11.35 -21.24 1.13
CA GLU A 120 -11.87 -22.26 2.04
C GLU A 120 -11.72 -21.82 3.49
N ARG A 121 -10.54 -21.34 3.88
CA ARG A 121 -10.29 -20.85 5.24
C ARG A 121 -11.15 -19.64 5.59
N LEU A 122 -11.32 -18.71 4.65
CA LEU A 122 -12.27 -17.60 4.78
C LEU A 122 -13.68 -18.15 5.03
N ASN A 123 -14.12 -19.12 4.22
CA ASN A 123 -15.46 -19.72 4.31
C ASN A 123 -15.69 -20.41 5.68
N GLU A 124 -14.68 -21.15 6.17
CA GLU A 124 -14.71 -21.74 7.51
C GLU A 124 -14.94 -20.69 8.60
N ILE A 125 -14.22 -19.57 8.54
CA ILE A 125 -14.31 -18.50 9.54
C ILE A 125 -15.66 -17.80 9.47
N ILE A 126 -16.11 -17.42 8.27
CA ILE A 126 -17.38 -16.68 8.12
C ILE A 126 -18.61 -17.54 8.44
N SER A 127 -18.49 -18.88 8.37
CA SER A 127 -19.57 -19.80 8.75
C SER A 127 -19.98 -19.68 10.22
N ILE A 128 -19.06 -19.28 11.11
CA ILE A 128 -19.33 -19.00 12.52
C ILE A 128 -20.35 -17.85 12.66
N TYR A 129 -20.32 -16.93 11.70
CA TYR A 129 -21.21 -15.77 11.63
C TYR A 129 -22.47 -16.03 10.80
N GLY A 130 -22.74 -17.30 10.43
CA GLY A 130 -23.91 -17.69 9.67
C GLY A 130 -23.82 -17.36 8.18
N MET A 131 -22.62 -17.12 7.63
CA MET A 131 -22.41 -16.84 6.21
C MET A 131 -21.68 -18.00 5.53
N LYS A 132 -22.03 -18.30 4.29
CA LYS A 132 -21.28 -19.23 3.44
C LYS A 132 -21.18 -18.67 2.03
N ILE A 133 -19.96 -18.62 1.50
CA ILE A 133 -19.67 -18.38 0.09
C ILE A 133 -19.96 -19.69 -0.64
N GLU A 134 -20.88 -19.64 -1.61
CA GLU A 134 -21.25 -20.82 -2.40
C GLU A 134 -20.24 -21.12 -3.51
N ASP A 135 -19.71 -20.08 -4.14
CA ASP A 135 -18.68 -20.18 -5.18
C ASP A 135 -17.64 -19.07 -5.01
N ALA A 136 -16.39 -19.47 -4.72
CA ALA A 136 -15.27 -18.56 -4.51
C ALA A 136 -14.87 -17.80 -5.79
N ARG A 137 -15.23 -18.29 -6.98
CA ARG A 137 -14.98 -17.60 -8.27
C ARG A 137 -15.74 -16.28 -8.37
N ASN A 138 -16.80 -16.12 -7.58
CA ASN A 138 -17.59 -14.89 -7.53
C ASN A 138 -17.00 -13.81 -6.61
N LEU A 139 -15.93 -14.11 -5.87
CA LEU A 139 -15.23 -13.13 -5.03
C LEU A 139 -14.47 -12.15 -5.93
N LYS A 140 -14.78 -10.87 -5.78
CA LYS A 140 -14.10 -9.78 -6.48
C LYS A 140 -13.16 -9.04 -5.54
N ILE A 141 -12.13 -8.39 -6.08
CA ILE A 141 -11.11 -7.67 -5.30
C ILE A 141 -11.39 -6.16 -5.34
N SER A 142 -11.46 -5.51 -4.17
CA SER A 142 -11.57 -4.04 -4.04
C SER A 142 -10.34 -3.38 -3.43
N ARG A 143 -9.46 -4.16 -2.80
CA ARG A 143 -8.17 -3.70 -2.27
C ARG A 143 -7.15 -4.82 -2.28
N ILE A 144 -5.91 -4.49 -2.63
CA ILE A 144 -4.75 -5.36 -2.47
C ILE A 144 -3.58 -4.54 -1.91
N ASP A 145 -2.98 -5.01 -0.83
CA ASP A 145 -1.77 -4.47 -0.23
C ASP A 145 -0.65 -5.48 -0.50
N LEU A 146 0.33 -5.09 -1.30
CA LEU A 146 1.54 -5.86 -1.54
C LEU A 146 2.64 -5.39 -0.58
N PHE A 147 3.55 -6.26 -0.20
CA PHE A 147 4.68 -5.88 0.62
C PHE A 147 5.96 -6.62 0.27
N LYS A 148 7.07 -5.99 0.61
CA LYS A 148 8.41 -6.56 0.62
C LYS A 148 9.11 -6.15 1.92
N ASN A 149 9.64 -7.13 2.64
CA ASN A 149 10.48 -6.87 3.81
C ASN A 149 11.93 -6.65 3.36
N ILE A 150 12.67 -5.87 4.14
CA ILE A 150 14.08 -5.56 3.94
C ILE A 150 14.78 -5.87 5.27
N LYS A 151 15.91 -6.58 5.17
CA LYS A 151 16.79 -6.80 6.31
C LYS A 151 17.70 -5.57 6.45
N PRO A 152 17.56 -4.77 7.51
CA PRO A 152 18.31 -3.56 7.61
C PRO A 152 19.69 -3.79 8.21
N SER A 153 20.70 -3.07 7.73
CA SER A 153 22.04 -3.01 8.34
C SER A 153 22.16 -1.98 9.45
N VAL A 154 21.27 -0.98 9.45
CA VAL A 154 21.22 0.13 10.40
C VAL A 154 19.79 0.43 10.83
N SER A 155 19.60 1.32 11.80
CA SER A 155 18.26 1.69 12.27
C SER A 155 17.37 2.26 11.17
N PHE A 156 16.06 1.99 11.25
CA PHE A 156 15.04 2.52 10.33
C PHE A 156 15.12 4.05 10.12
N SER A 157 15.55 4.83 11.11
CA SER A 157 15.71 6.28 10.99
C SER A 157 16.61 6.71 9.82
N VAL A 158 17.64 5.91 9.48
CA VAL A 158 18.53 6.18 8.34
C VAL A 158 17.80 5.92 7.02
N TYR A 159 17.08 4.78 6.91
CA TYR A 159 16.27 4.45 5.73
C TYR A 159 15.16 5.46 5.53
N SER A 160 14.41 5.79 6.59
CA SER A 160 13.38 6.82 6.54
C SER A 160 13.97 8.13 6.03
N SER A 161 15.09 8.59 6.58
CA SER A 161 15.76 9.80 6.10
C SER A 161 16.04 9.77 4.61
N ILE A 162 16.58 8.67 4.07
CA ILE A 162 16.88 8.50 2.64
C ILE A 162 15.61 8.46 1.78
N LEU A 163 14.57 7.77 2.25
CA LEU A 163 13.31 7.54 1.54
C LEU A 163 12.32 8.71 1.62
N ARG A 164 12.70 9.84 2.21
CA ARG A 164 11.83 11.03 2.35
C ARG A 164 11.83 11.90 1.10
N HIS A 165 10.67 12.47 0.80
CA HIS A 165 10.49 13.49 -0.24
C HIS A 165 10.94 13.10 -1.65
N LEU A 166 10.95 11.80 -1.96
CA LEU A 166 11.17 11.29 -3.30
C LEU A 166 10.14 11.87 -4.26
N LYS A 167 10.58 12.09 -5.50
CA LYS A 167 9.68 12.58 -6.53
C LYS A 167 8.70 11.49 -6.96
N SER A 168 7.41 11.84 -6.95
CA SER A 168 6.37 11.06 -7.59
C SER A 168 5.45 11.96 -8.40
N ALA A 169 5.14 11.56 -9.64
CA ALA A 169 4.22 12.31 -10.50
C ALA A 169 2.76 12.20 -10.06
N TYR A 170 2.42 11.18 -9.26
CA TYR A 170 1.03 10.82 -8.95
C TYR A 170 0.76 10.55 -7.46
N LEU A 171 1.78 10.58 -6.59
CA LEU A 171 1.63 10.40 -5.15
C LEU A 171 2.09 11.65 -4.40
N GLU A 172 1.31 12.06 -3.41
CA GLU A 172 1.69 13.09 -2.46
C GLU A 172 2.54 12.47 -1.35
N PHE A 173 3.65 13.13 -1.01
CA PHE A 173 4.45 12.76 0.16
C PHE A 173 3.78 13.22 1.46
N ARG A 174 3.79 12.34 2.46
CA ARG A 174 3.40 12.60 3.85
C ARG A 174 4.35 11.85 4.77
N GLU A 175 4.46 12.33 6.00
CA GLU A 175 5.24 11.68 7.05
C GLU A 175 4.30 11.39 8.22
N ILE A 176 4.27 10.15 8.68
CA ILE A 176 3.44 9.69 9.81
C ILE A 176 4.36 8.90 10.72
N ASP A 177 4.53 9.33 11.97
CA ASP A 177 5.41 8.69 12.94
C ASP A 177 6.81 8.38 12.35
N GLU A 178 7.43 9.38 11.73
CA GLU A 178 8.74 9.31 11.04
C GLU A 178 8.81 8.34 9.85
N SER A 179 7.69 7.73 9.46
CA SER A 179 7.61 6.82 8.32
C SER A 179 7.22 7.61 7.05
N PRO A 180 7.92 7.43 5.92
CA PRO A 180 7.58 8.10 4.66
C PRO A 180 6.41 7.40 3.97
N TYR A 181 5.38 8.19 3.64
CA TYR A 181 4.17 7.77 2.92
C TYR A 181 4.04 8.54 1.61
N TYR A 182 3.72 7.81 0.55
CA TYR A 182 3.42 8.34 -0.77
C TYR A 182 2.01 7.91 -1.13
N THR A 183 1.04 8.82 -1.08
CA THR A 183 -0.40 8.47 -1.16
C THR A 183 -1.15 9.35 -2.15
N ASN A 184 -2.15 8.76 -2.79
CA ASN A 184 -3.27 9.45 -3.39
C ASN A 184 -4.57 8.70 -3.04
N LYS A 185 -5.71 9.07 -3.63
CA LYS A 185 -7.01 8.47 -3.30
C LYS A 185 -7.10 6.96 -3.54
N CYS A 186 -6.32 6.40 -4.48
CA CYS A 186 -6.45 5.01 -4.92
C CYS A 186 -5.15 4.19 -4.78
N SER A 187 -4.03 4.81 -4.46
CA SER A 187 -2.73 4.13 -4.38
C SER A 187 -1.87 4.72 -3.29
N GLU A 188 -1.19 3.87 -2.54
CA GLU A 188 -0.27 4.25 -1.48
C GLU A 188 1.00 3.40 -1.56
N ILE A 189 2.17 3.99 -1.33
CA ILE A 189 3.43 3.29 -1.10
C ILE A 189 4.03 3.87 0.18
N TYR A 190 4.39 3.05 1.15
CA TYR A 190 4.94 3.53 2.41
C TYR A 190 5.95 2.57 3.01
N PHE A 191 6.84 3.13 3.82
CA PHE A 191 7.96 2.42 4.43
C PHE A 191 7.92 2.61 5.93
N TYR A 192 8.12 1.55 6.71
CA TYR A 192 8.05 1.64 8.16
C TYR A 192 8.84 0.52 8.85
N ASP A 193 9.09 0.71 10.15
CA ASP A 193 9.69 -0.30 11.03
C ASP A 193 8.63 -1.35 11.44
N LYS A 194 8.67 -2.51 10.78
CA LYS A 194 7.73 -3.61 11.05
C LYS A 194 7.96 -4.25 12.41
N THR A 195 9.20 -4.27 12.88
CA THR A 195 9.52 -4.80 14.22
C THR A 195 8.90 -3.93 15.30
N ALA A 196 8.97 -2.60 15.17
CA ALA A 196 8.31 -1.66 16.08
C ALA A 196 6.78 -1.81 16.07
N GLU A 197 6.17 -1.98 14.90
CA GLU A 197 4.73 -2.24 14.77
C GLU A 197 4.33 -3.53 15.52
N LEU A 198 5.01 -4.65 15.24
CA LEU A 198 4.66 -5.94 15.82
C LEU A 198 4.87 -5.99 17.33
N LYS A 199 5.88 -5.29 17.86
CA LYS A 199 6.09 -5.10 19.30
C LYS A 199 4.94 -4.32 19.95
N LYS A 200 4.49 -3.23 19.32
CA LYS A 200 3.34 -2.44 19.79
C LYS A 200 2.05 -3.27 19.81
N GLU A 201 1.88 -4.16 18.84
CA GLU A 201 0.75 -5.09 18.77
C GLU A 201 0.88 -6.33 19.68
N LYS A 202 2.01 -6.47 20.41
CA LYS A 202 2.33 -7.61 21.27
C LYS A 202 2.25 -8.96 20.56
N GLN A 203 2.60 -9.01 19.26
CA GLN A 203 2.43 -10.22 18.44
C GLN A 203 3.66 -11.12 18.46
N LEU A 204 4.87 -10.57 18.52
CA LEU A 204 6.10 -11.35 18.59
C LEU A 204 7.26 -10.48 19.08
N ASP A 205 8.25 -11.10 19.72
CA ASP A 205 9.58 -10.52 19.86
C ASP A 205 10.47 -11.10 18.76
N ILE A 206 10.77 -10.29 17.75
CA ILE A 206 11.60 -10.68 16.61
C ILE A 206 13.03 -10.24 16.93
N PRO A 207 14.03 -11.13 16.79
CA PRO A 207 15.42 -10.81 17.12
C PRO A 207 16.00 -9.74 16.18
N ASP A 208 15.63 -9.78 14.90
CA ASP A 208 16.10 -8.85 13.89
C ASP A 208 15.11 -7.69 13.66
N GLN A 209 15.65 -6.50 13.40
CA GLN A 209 14.85 -5.40 12.87
C GLN A 209 14.38 -5.74 11.45
N VAL A 210 13.15 -5.35 11.11
CA VAL A 210 12.56 -5.57 9.79
C VAL A 210 11.98 -4.25 9.32
N ILE A 211 12.44 -3.78 8.17
CA ILE A 211 11.80 -2.67 7.47
C ILE A 211 10.85 -3.26 6.45
N ARG A 212 9.68 -2.64 6.26
CA ARG A 212 8.74 -3.07 5.24
C ARG A 212 8.38 -1.93 4.31
N CYS A 213 8.42 -2.21 3.02
CA CYS A 213 7.76 -1.42 1.99
C CYS A 213 6.39 -2.05 1.69
N GLU A 214 5.31 -1.30 1.88
CA GLU A 214 3.95 -1.70 1.53
C GLU A 214 3.42 -0.83 0.39
N MET A 215 2.79 -1.47 -0.60
CA MET A 215 2.08 -0.82 -1.69
C MET A 215 0.61 -1.23 -1.65
N ARG A 216 -0.26 -0.26 -1.37
CA ARG A 216 -1.72 -0.43 -1.36
C ARG A 216 -2.33 0.07 -2.65
N ILE A 217 -3.23 -0.74 -3.21
CA ILE A 217 -4.14 -0.35 -4.28
C ILE A 217 -5.55 -0.46 -3.73
N ASN A 218 -6.26 0.66 -3.70
CA ASN A 218 -7.68 0.73 -3.35
C ASN A 218 -8.51 0.95 -4.61
N ASN A 219 -9.78 0.55 -4.55
CA ASN A 219 -10.77 0.63 -5.64
C ASN A 219 -10.60 -0.49 -6.68
N ALA A 220 -11.67 -1.27 -6.87
CA ALA A 220 -11.73 -2.36 -7.85
C ALA A 220 -11.42 -1.89 -9.29
N GLU A 221 -11.87 -0.70 -9.68
CA GLU A 221 -11.57 -0.13 -11.00
C GLU A 221 -10.07 0.14 -11.16
N LYS A 222 -9.41 0.66 -10.11
CA LYS A 222 -7.96 0.89 -10.14
C LYS A 222 -7.20 -0.42 -10.21
N ILE A 223 -7.62 -1.44 -9.47
CA ILE A 223 -7.03 -2.79 -9.51
C ILE A 223 -7.13 -3.37 -10.92
N TYR A 224 -8.30 -3.31 -11.55
CA TYR A 224 -8.46 -3.76 -12.92
C TYR A 224 -7.57 -2.97 -13.89
N ASN A 225 -7.58 -1.64 -13.81
CA ASN A 225 -6.79 -0.78 -14.68
C ASN A 225 -5.28 -1.01 -14.53
N ASP A 226 -4.79 -1.31 -13.33
CA ASP A 226 -3.37 -1.50 -13.06
C ASP A 226 -2.88 -2.94 -13.27
N LEU A 227 -3.67 -3.93 -12.87
CA LEU A 227 -3.27 -5.35 -12.85
C LEU A 227 -3.99 -6.22 -13.90
N GLY A 228 -5.13 -5.77 -14.43
CA GLY A 228 -5.97 -6.55 -15.35
C GLY A 228 -6.87 -7.59 -14.66
N ILE A 229 -7.03 -7.52 -13.34
CA ILE A 229 -7.79 -8.52 -12.56
C ILE A 229 -9.05 -7.96 -11.94
N LYS A 230 -10.01 -8.87 -11.74
CA LYS A 230 -11.31 -8.56 -11.12
C LYS A 230 -11.62 -9.55 -10.00
N TYR A 231 -11.42 -10.83 -10.27
CA TYR A 231 -11.75 -11.92 -9.36
C TYR A 231 -10.56 -12.31 -8.51
N PHE A 232 -10.86 -12.85 -7.33
CA PHE A 232 -9.84 -13.36 -6.42
C PHE A 232 -9.00 -14.47 -7.07
N THR A 233 -9.63 -15.30 -7.91
CA THR A 233 -8.96 -16.39 -8.63
C THR A 233 -8.03 -15.89 -9.74
N ASP A 234 -8.19 -14.67 -10.24
CA ASP A 234 -7.31 -14.15 -11.30
C ASP A 234 -5.87 -13.95 -10.79
N LEU A 235 -5.68 -13.83 -9.46
CA LEU A 235 -4.36 -13.69 -8.85
C LEU A 235 -3.41 -14.85 -9.17
N PHE A 236 -3.91 -16.03 -9.57
CA PHE A 236 -3.08 -17.15 -10.03
C PHE A 236 -2.30 -16.83 -11.31
N HIS A 237 -2.75 -15.84 -12.09
CA HIS A 237 -2.22 -15.54 -13.41
C HIS A 237 -1.47 -14.20 -13.46
N ILE A 238 -1.21 -13.58 -12.31
CA ILE A 238 -0.56 -12.28 -12.22
C ILE A 238 0.80 -12.37 -11.56
N ASP A 239 1.79 -11.77 -12.22
CA ASP A 239 3.08 -11.49 -11.62
C ASP A 239 3.01 -10.22 -10.75
N LEU A 240 2.59 -10.40 -9.50
CA LEU A 240 2.51 -9.31 -8.52
C LEU A 240 3.89 -8.76 -8.13
N GLU A 241 4.94 -9.57 -8.25
CA GLU A 241 6.31 -9.17 -7.92
C GLU A 241 6.85 -8.19 -8.95
N SER A 242 6.74 -8.50 -10.24
CA SER A 242 7.09 -7.56 -11.31
C SER A 242 6.26 -6.28 -11.23
N TYR A 243 4.95 -6.38 -10.91
CA TYR A 243 4.13 -5.19 -10.70
C TYR A 243 4.68 -4.33 -9.55
N PHE A 244 4.96 -4.93 -8.40
CA PHE A 244 5.52 -4.24 -7.23
C PHE A 244 6.81 -3.52 -7.58
N HIS A 245 7.80 -4.23 -8.14
CA HIS A 245 9.09 -3.66 -8.51
C HIS A 245 8.95 -2.55 -9.57
N SER A 246 8.05 -2.68 -10.54
CA SER A 246 7.81 -1.63 -11.53
C SER A 246 7.31 -0.31 -10.93
N LYS A 247 6.58 -0.37 -9.81
CA LYS A 247 6.03 0.80 -9.13
C LYS A 247 7.02 1.38 -8.13
N THR A 248 7.71 0.54 -7.37
CA THR A 248 8.75 0.98 -6.43
C THR A 248 9.94 1.57 -7.17
N ALA A 249 10.42 0.95 -8.26
CA ALA A 249 11.50 1.49 -9.08
C ALA A 249 11.18 2.88 -9.65
N LYS A 250 9.92 3.12 -10.07
CA LYS A 250 9.48 4.46 -10.52
C LYS A 250 9.56 5.50 -9.41
N LEU A 251 9.08 5.15 -8.21
CA LEU A 251 9.16 6.03 -7.04
C LEU A 251 10.61 6.27 -6.60
N LEU A 252 11.44 5.24 -6.69
CA LEU A 252 12.84 5.22 -6.25
C LEU A 252 13.82 5.60 -7.36
N SER A 253 13.34 6.13 -8.49
CA SER A 253 14.18 6.44 -9.67
C SER A 253 15.37 7.33 -9.33
N GLU A 254 15.16 8.34 -8.48
CA GLU A 254 16.23 9.23 -8.02
C GLU A 254 17.28 8.51 -7.17
N ILE A 255 16.91 7.45 -6.44
CA ILE A 255 17.84 6.61 -5.68
C ILE A 255 18.54 5.63 -6.61
N SER A 256 17.80 4.94 -7.49
CA SER A 256 18.36 3.95 -8.41
C SER A 256 19.36 4.55 -9.39
N GLU A 257 19.07 5.74 -9.92
CA GLU A 257 19.93 6.45 -10.87
C GLU A 257 21.07 7.21 -10.18
N PHE A 258 21.08 7.27 -8.84
CA PHE A 258 22.12 7.99 -8.11
C PHE A 258 23.45 7.25 -8.17
N ASP A 259 24.36 7.81 -8.97
CA ASP A 259 25.72 7.36 -9.16
C ASP A 259 26.70 8.53 -8.95
N PHE A 260 27.09 8.73 -7.69
CA PHE A 260 28.10 9.70 -7.27
C PHE A 260 28.75 9.25 -5.95
N ASP A 261 30.07 9.26 -5.88
CA ASP A 261 30.84 8.84 -4.70
C ASP A 261 31.64 9.99 -4.11
N PRO A 262 31.23 10.54 -2.95
CA PRO A 262 31.96 11.57 -2.20
C PRO A 262 33.43 11.22 -1.94
N VAL A 263 34.34 12.18 -2.03
CA VAL A 263 35.78 11.98 -1.73
C VAL A 263 36.26 12.82 -0.54
N SER A 264 35.42 13.72 -0.06
CA SER A 264 35.68 14.58 1.09
C SER A 264 34.52 14.56 2.07
N ASN A 265 34.79 15.00 3.30
CA ASN A 265 33.79 15.09 4.37
C ASN A 265 32.96 16.39 4.33
N SER A 266 33.16 17.25 3.33
CA SER A 266 32.46 18.53 3.22
C SER A 266 31.28 18.41 2.25
N LEU A 267 30.06 18.45 2.79
CA LEU A 267 28.84 18.40 1.99
C LEU A 267 28.78 19.52 0.94
N GLU A 268 29.22 20.73 1.29
CA GLU A 268 29.26 21.86 0.36
C GLU A 268 30.20 21.61 -0.83
N MET A 269 31.41 21.11 -0.56
CA MET A 269 32.39 20.77 -1.60
C MET A 269 31.89 19.65 -2.50
N GLU A 270 31.24 18.63 -1.91
CA GLU A 270 30.71 17.50 -2.65
C GLU A 270 29.50 17.86 -3.51
N LEU A 271 28.62 18.74 -3.02
CA LEU A 271 27.55 19.31 -3.83
C LEU A 271 28.11 20.13 -4.99
N PHE A 272 29.13 20.95 -4.74
CA PHE A 272 29.77 21.73 -5.79
C PHE A 272 30.35 20.82 -6.88
N ARG A 273 31.01 19.73 -6.47
CA ARG A 273 31.52 18.70 -7.39
C ARG A 273 30.39 18.04 -8.17
N TYR A 274 29.35 17.55 -7.50
CA TYR A 274 28.19 16.92 -8.13
C TYR A 274 27.54 17.83 -9.19
N TYR A 275 27.26 19.09 -8.84
CA TYR A 275 26.61 20.02 -9.78
C TYR A 275 27.51 20.45 -10.93
N THR A 276 28.83 20.39 -10.76
CA THR A 276 29.79 20.72 -11.81
C THR A 276 30.00 19.53 -12.77
N THR A 277 30.19 18.32 -12.23
CA THR A 277 30.63 17.16 -13.02
C THR A 277 29.49 16.27 -13.50
N LYS A 278 28.48 16.02 -12.67
CA LYS A 278 27.36 15.12 -13.01
C LYS A 278 26.16 15.88 -13.56
N ALA A 279 25.77 16.99 -12.92
CA ALA A 279 24.59 17.75 -13.36
C ALA A 279 24.86 18.78 -14.47
N GLY A 280 26.12 19.15 -14.71
CA GLY A 280 26.51 20.13 -15.74
C GLY A 280 25.90 21.53 -15.53
N ALA A 281 25.78 21.97 -14.29
CA ALA A 281 25.05 23.19 -13.96
C ALA A 281 25.83 24.46 -14.31
N LYS A 282 25.17 25.44 -14.95
CA LYS A 282 25.79 26.71 -15.38
C LYS A 282 26.24 27.61 -14.21
N ASN A 283 25.60 27.51 -13.05
CA ASN A 283 25.98 28.27 -11.84
C ASN A 283 25.94 27.36 -10.60
N PRO A 284 26.96 26.51 -10.41
CA PRO A 284 26.99 25.52 -9.34
C PRO A 284 26.92 26.17 -7.96
N LYS A 285 27.66 27.25 -7.70
CA LYS A 285 27.69 27.93 -6.39
C LYS A 285 26.30 28.35 -5.91
N LYS A 286 25.50 28.96 -6.80
CA LYS A 286 24.12 29.36 -6.46
C LYS A 286 23.25 28.15 -6.11
N ILE A 287 23.37 27.07 -6.87
CA ILE A 287 22.58 25.85 -6.68
C ILE A 287 23.00 25.12 -5.40
N VAL A 288 24.30 25.09 -5.08
CA VAL A 288 24.82 24.53 -3.82
C VAL A 288 24.21 25.26 -2.63
N ASN A 289 24.27 26.60 -2.61
CA ASN A 289 23.70 27.41 -1.52
C ASN A 289 22.19 27.20 -1.37
N GLU A 290 21.47 27.10 -2.49
CA GLU A 290 20.02 26.79 -2.49
C GLU A 290 19.76 25.38 -1.94
N SER A 291 20.55 24.39 -2.34
CA SER A 291 20.40 22.98 -1.94
C SER A 291 20.70 22.79 -0.45
N LEU A 292 21.76 23.41 0.08
CA LEU A 292 22.05 23.41 1.52
C LEU A 292 20.93 24.06 2.33
N ARG A 293 20.40 25.20 1.86
CA ARG A 293 19.26 25.85 2.51
C ARG A 293 18.03 24.95 2.53
N ILE A 294 17.73 24.29 1.42
CA ILE A 294 16.61 23.36 1.29
C ILE A 294 16.81 22.15 2.21
N PHE A 295 17.99 21.55 2.21
CA PHE A 295 18.35 20.44 3.08
C PHE A 295 18.10 20.77 4.55
N ASN A 296 18.58 21.93 5.00
CA ASN A 296 18.34 22.40 6.36
C ASN A 296 16.85 22.68 6.64
N LEU A 297 16.09 23.17 5.66
CA LEU A 297 14.66 23.40 5.81
C LEU A 297 13.88 22.10 5.99
N PHE A 298 14.16 21.07 5.19
CA PHE A 298 13.50 19.76 5.22
C PHE A 298 13.84 18.96 6.48
N ASN A 299 15.08 19.09 6.97
CA ASN A 299 15.50 18.49 8.24
C ASN A 299 15.05 19.31 9.46
N SER A 300 14.41 20.46 9.26
CA SER A 300 13.80 21.24 10.32
C SER A 300 12.28 21.11 10.27
N ALA A 301 11.60 21.30 11.41
CA ALA A 301 10.13 21.41 11.45
C ALA A 301 9.56 22.63 10.67
N LYS A 302 10.40 23.38 9.94
CA LYS A 302 10.04 24.61 9.23
C LYS A 302 9.59 24.37 7.78
N TYR A 303 9.75 23.16 7.23
CA TYR A 303 9.37 22.88 5.83
C TYR A 303 7.89 23.14 5.53
N VAL A 304 6.98 22.67 6.39
CA VAL A 304 5.52 22.89 6.21
C VAL A 304 5.20 24.38 6.15
N ARG A 305 5.82 25.17 7.04
CA ARG A 305 5.69 26.63 7.06
C ARG A 305 6.28 27.25 5.79
N PHE A 306 7.42 26.75 5.32
CA PHE A 306 8.05 27.20 4.08
C PHE A 306 7.17 26.95 2.86
N CYS A 307 6.61 25.75 2.69
CA CYS A 307 5.68 25.46 1.60
C CYS A 307 4.46 26.38 1.61
N LYS A 308 3.92 26.63 2.81
CA LYS A 308 2.81 27.56 3.00
C LYS A 308 3.19 28.99 2.58
N ILE A 309 4.35 29.49 3.02
CA ILE A 309 4.84 30.83 2.61
C ILE A 309 5.14 30.88 1.11
N ALA A 310 5.76 29.84 0.55
CA ALA A 310 6.09 29.73 -0.86
C ALA A 310 4.82 29.85 -1.73
N SER A 311 3.72 29.21 -1.30
CA SER A 311 2.42 29.32 -1.99
C SER A 311 1.88 30.76 -2.03
N PHE A 312 2.14 31.57 -1.00
CA PHE A 312 1.75 32.98 -0.96
C PHE A 312 2.70 33.89 -1.76
N SER A 313 3.99 33.58 -1.87
CA SER A 313 4.94 34.40 -2.63
C SER A 313 4.71 34.40 -4.16
N PHE A 314 3.87 33.51 -4.70
CA PHE A 314 3.47 33.53 -6.12
C PHE A 314 2.27 34.45 -6.42
N HIS A 315 2.02 35.47 -5.58
CA HIS A 315 1.00 36.51 -5.80
C HIS A 315 1.40 37.45 -6.96
N SER A 316 1.22 36.98 -8.19
CA SER A 316 1.31 37.78 -9.41
C SER A 316 -0.08 37.97 -10.04
N LYS A 317 -0.19 38.86 -11.03
CA LYS A 317 -1.40 39.01 -11.88
C LYS A 317 -1.69 37.78 -12.76
N ALA A 318 -0.92 36.69 -12.65
CA ALA A 318 -1.11 35.48 -13.45
C ALA A 318 -2.40 34.72 -13.07
N SER A 319 -2.89 33.92 -14.01
CA SER A 319 -4.06 33.05 -13.80
C SER A 319 -3.83 32.05 -12.66
N PRO A 320 -4.90 31.57 -11.99
CA PRO A 320 -4.80 30.58 -10.91
C PRO A 320 -4.03 29.32 -11.32
N GLU A 321 -4.27 28.84 -12.55
CA GLU A 321 -3.60 27.65 -13.09
C GLU A 321 -2.11 27.87 -13.34
N ALA A 322 -1.72 29.05 -13.83
CA ALA A 322 -0.30 29.40 -13.99
C ALA A 322 0.42 29.49 -12.64
N LYS A 323 -0.27 29.98 -11.59
CA LYS A 323 0.26 30.00 -10.22
C LYS A 323 0.47 28.59 -9.68
N ARG A 324 -0.53 27.71 -9.83
CA ARG A 324 -0.45 26.29 -9.44
C ARG A 324 0.76 25.61 -10.09
N LYS A 325 0.89 25.70 -11.41
CA LYS A 325 2.02 25.10 -12.15
C LYS A 325 3.38 25.65 -11.72
N ARG A 326 3.47 26.95 -11.40
CA ARG A 326 4.72 27.55 -10.90
C ARG A 326 5.10 27.02 -9.52
N LEU A 327 4.13 26.91 -8.62
CA LEU A 327 4.33 26.33 -7.29
C LEU A 327 4.75 24.86 -7.40
N GLU A 328 4.08 24.07 -8.24
CA GLU A 328 4.43 22.67 -8.47
C GLU A 328 5.86 22.50 -8.97
N ARG A 329 6.27 23.26 -9.98
CA ARG A 329 7.67 23.22 -10.47
C ARG A 329 8.67 23.64 -9.42
N PHE A 330 8.32 24.63 -8.60
CA PHE A 330 9.17 25.09 -7.51
C PHE A 330 9.36 24.01 -6.44
N LEU A 331 8.27 23.38 -5.99
CA LEU A 331 8.31 22.29 -5.02
C LEU A 331 9.03 21.06 -5.58
N ASP A 332 8.78 20.70 -6.84
CA ASP A 332 9.45 19.59 -7.54
C ASP A 332 10.97 19.80 -7.56
N ARG A 333 11.43 21.01 -7.89
CA ARG A 333 12.84 21.38 -7.84
C ARG A 333 13.42 21.29 -6.42
N CYS A 334 12.67 21.75 -5.41
CA CYS A 334 13.11 21.66 -4.03
C CYS A 334 13.25 20.21 -3.55
N SER A 335 12.28 19.35 -3.84
CA SER A 335 12.37 17.91 -3.54
C SER A 335 13.59 17.29 -4.21
N ARG A 336 13.83 17.57 -5.50
CA ARG A 336 15.01 17.08 -6.22
C ARG A 336 16.33 17.49 -5.57
N GLN A 337 16.46 18.77 -5.22
CA GLN A 337 17.64 19.30 -4.54
C GLN A 337 17.82 18.66 -3.16
N PHE A 338 16.72 18.45 -2.43
CA PHE A 338 16.75 17.76 -1.14
C PHE A 338 17.25 16.32 -1.30
N VAL A 339 16.64 15.52 -2.17
CA VAL A 339 16.97 14.10 -2.36
C VAL A 339 18.44 13.93 -2.72
N VAL A 340 18.93 14.67 -3.73
CA VAL A 340 20.36 14.64 -4.11
C VAL A 340 21.27 15.01 -2.95
N THR A 341 20.96 16.09 -2.23
CA THR A 341 21.78 16.54 -1.10
C THR A 341 21.80 15.51 0.02
N ASN A 342 20.65 14.89 0.28
CA ASN A 342 20.49 13.88 1.30
C ASN A 342 21.25 12.58 0.97
N LEU A 343 21.23 12.14 -0.29
CA LEU A 343 22.00 10.98 -0.75
C LEU A 343 23.51 11.21 -0.61
N ILE A 344 24.00 12.39 -1.01
CA ILE A 344 25.42 12.78 -0.84
C ILE A 344 25.78 12.82 0.66
N PHE A 345 24.92 13.42 1.48
CA PHE A 345 25.12 13.49 2.93
C PHE A 345 25.24 12.10 3.56
N HIS A 346 24.35 11.16 3.20
CA HIS A 346 24.41 9.79 3.74
C HIS A 346 25.64 9.03 3.27
N LYS A 347 26.08 9.19 2.02
CA LYS A 347 27.37 8.63 1.58
C LYS A 347 28.56 9.18 2.38
N ILE A 348 28.60 10.50 2.64
CA ILE A 348 29.64 11.12 3.49
C ILE A 348 29.61 10.57 4.92
N LYS A 349 28.41 10.28 5.46
CA LYS A 349 28.24 9.73 6.81
C LYS A 349 28.56 8.24 6.92
N GLY A 350 29.01 7.60 5.84
CA GLY A 350 29.28 6.18 5.79
C GLY A 350 28.07 5.35 5.41
N ASN A 351 26.84 5.87 5.44
CA ASN A 351 25.61 5.12 5.16
C ASN A 351 25.38 4.84 3.65
N GLY A 352 26.42 4.84 2.83
CA GLY A 352 26.31 4.60 1.38
C GLY A 352 25.77 3.21 1.05
N TRP A 353 26.08 2.20 1.86
CA TRP A 353 25.56 0.84 1.68
C TRP A 353 24.03 0.76 1.81
N VAL A 354 23.40 1.65 2.60
CA VAL A 354 21.93 1.70 2.77
C VAL A 354 21.24 2.05 1.46
N ILE A 355 21.87 2.91 0.65
CA ILE A 355 21.37 3.26 -0.69
C ILE A 355 21.37 2.01 -1.58
N GLU A 356 22.43 1.22 -1.53
CA GLU A 356 22.55 -0.02 -2.31
C GLU A 356 21.58 -1.10 -1.83
N GLU A 357 21.36 -1.25 -0.53
CA GLU A 357 20.35 -2.17 0.02
C GLU A 357 18.93 -1.79 -0.41
N ILE A 358 18.59 -0.50 -0.44
CA ILE A 358 17.30 -0.02 -0.96
C ILE A 358 17.17 -0.37 -2.45
N LYS A 359 18.22 -0.15 -3.24
CA LYS A 359 18.24 -0.49 -4.67
C LYS A 359 18.03 -1.98 -4.88
N GLU A 360 18.82 -2.82 -4.22
CA GLU A 360 18.75 -4.27 -4.35
C GLU A 360 17.39 -4.82 -3.92
N ALA A 361 16.84 -4.33 -2.80
CA ALA A 361 15.58 -4.85 -2.28
C ALA A 361 14.35 -4.41 -3.08
N LEU A 362 14.36 -3.22 -3.70
CA LEU A 362 13.14 -2.58 -4.22
C LEU A 362 13.21 -2.16 -5.69
N CYS A 363 14.38 -2.03 -6.28
CA CYS A 363 14.56 -1.56 -7.67
C CYS A 363 14.92 -2.67 -8.66
N ASN A 364 15.06 -3.92 -8.21
CA ASN A 364 15.31 -5.06 -9.08
C ASN A 364 14.05 -5.46 -9.87
N SER A 365 13.81 -4.81 -11.02
CA SER A 365 12.84 -5.29 -12.00
C SER A 365 13.56 -6.08 -13.09
N ASN A 366 13.60 -7.41 -12.96
CA ASN A 366 14.17 -8.27 -14.01
C ASN A 366 13.27 -8.34 -15.25
N ASN A 367 12.00 -7.93 -15.15
CA ASN A 367 11.03 -7.94 -16.24
C ASN A 367 10.11 -6.72 -16.21
N ASP A 368 9.69 -6.25 -17.38
CA ASP A 368 8.57 -5.31 -17.50
C ASP A 368 7.27 -6.01 -17.08
N PHE A 369 6.51 -5.39 -16.18
CA PHE A 369 5.20 -5.93 -15.79
C PHE A 369 4.24 -5.95 -16.99
N ILE A 370 3.79 -7.14 -17.35
CA ILE A 370 2.75 -7.36 -18.34
C ILE A 370 1.42 -7.50 -17.59
N LYS A 371 0.46 -6.62 -17.90
CA LYS A 371 -0.89 -6.72 -17.34
C LYS A 371 -1.48 -8.08 -17.64
N GLY A 372 -2.09 -8.70 -16.64
CA GLY A 372 -2.77 -9.97 -16.84
C GLY A 372 -4.03 -9.81 -17.67
N VAL A 373 -4.39 -10.93 -18.29
CA VAL A 373 -5.63 -11.28 -18.99
C VAL A 373 -6.52 -10.09 -19.38
N ASN A 374 -6.55 -9.77 -20.67
CA ASN A 374 -7.65 -8.99 -21.24
C ASN A 374 -8.96 -9.76 -20.98
N HIS A 375 -9.75 -9.34 -19.98
CA HIS A 375 -11.08 -9.90 -19.80
C HIS A 375 -11.95 -9.43 -20.97
N PRO A 376 -12.49 -10.34 -21.81
CA PRO A 376 -13.28 -9.97 -22.99
C PRO A 376 -14.61 -9.27 -22.62
N ASP A 377 -14.95 -9.24 -21.33
CA ASP A 377 -16.23 -8.76 -20.82
C ASP A 377 -16.24 -7.26 -20.47
N PHE A 378 -15.23 -6.48 -20.85
CA PHE A 378 -15.26 -5.01 -20.70
C PHE A 378 -15.21 -4.34 -22.07
N VAL A 379 -16.21 -3.50 -22.35
CA VAL A 379 -16.32 -2.70 -23.57
C VAL A 379 -15.95 -1.27 -23.24
N GLU A 380 -15.18 -0.62 -24.10
CA GLU A 380 -14.89 0.81 -23.97
C GLU A 380 -16.19 1.60 -24.17
N PHE A 381 -16.75 2.10 -23.07
CA PHE A 381 -18.01 2.85 -23.09
C PHE A 381 -17.78 4.31 -23.48
N LYS A 382 -16.62 4.87 -23.10
CA LYS A 382 -16.13 6.18 -23.53
C LYS A 382 -14.61 6.14 -23.53
N LYS A 383 -13.95 7.01 -24.30
CA LYS A 383 -12.48 7.01 -24.44
C LYS A 383 -11.77 6.92 -23.07
N GLY A 384 -11.12 5.79 -22.80
CA GLY A 384 -10.41 5.50 -21.54
C GLY A 384 -11.30 5.09 -20.36
N LEU A 385 -12.58 4.82 -20.56
CA LEU A 385 -13.56 4.41 -19.57
C LEU A 385 -14.21 3.09 -20.00
N TYR A 386 -13.92 2.03 -19.27
CA TYR A 386 -14.34 0.66 -19.59
C TYR A 386 -15.48 0.24 -18.65
N LEU A 387 -16.59 -0.23 -19.22
CA LEU A 387 -17.70 -0.81 -18.47
C LEU A 387 -17.82 -2.30 -18.78
N HIS A 388 -18.25 -3.06 -17.79
CA HIS A 388 -18.48 -4.49 -17.97
C HIS A 388 -19.65 -4.69 -18.93
N LYS A 389 -19.61 -5.73 -19.75
CA LYS A 389 -20.65 -6.11 -20.70
C LYS A 389 -21.98 -6.32 -19.97
N GLU A 390 -21.98 -7.05 -18.85
CA GLU A 390 -23.18 -7.15 -17.98
C GLU A 390 -23.65 -5.79 -17.43
N THR A 391 -22.74 -4.84 -17.17
CA THR A 391 -23.14 -3.49 -16.71
C THR A 391 -23.78 -2.69 -17.85
N ILE A 392 -23.30 -2.87 -19.07
CA ILE A 392 -23.89 -2.28 -20.29
C ILE A 392 -25.22 -2.97 -20.61
N GLU A 393 -25.31 -4.29 -20.53
CA GLU A 393 -26.53 -5.09 -20.72
C GLU A 393 -27.60 -4.71 -19.68
N TRP A 394 -27.19 -4.52 -18.43
CA TRP A 394 -28.05 -4.04 -17.34
C TRP A 394 -28.49 -2.58 -17.53
N MET A 395 -27.60 -1.70 -18.00
CA MET A 395 -27.93 -0.31 -18.34
C MET A 395 -28.87 -0.20 -19.56
N ASN A 396 -28.81 -1.17 -20.46
CA ASN A 396 -29.64 -1.26 -21.67
C ASN A 396 -30.96 -2.02 -21.46
N GLY A 397 -31.24 -2.49 -20.25
CA GLY A 397 -32.53 -3.08 -19.89
C GLY A 397 -32.80 -4.48 -20.45
N THR A 398 -31.77 -5.26 -20.77
CA THR A 398 -31.92 -6.68 -21.13
C THR A 398 -31.63 -7.56 -19.91
N GLU A 399 -32.74 -8.08 -19.37
CA GLU A 399 -33.00 -9.04 -18.26
C GLU A 399 -32.79 -8.58 -16.80
#